data_AF-A0A2G9SBC4-F1
#
_entry.id   AF-A0A2G9SBC4-F1
#
_cell.length_a   1.000
_cell.length_b   1.000
_cell.length_c   1.000
_cell.angle_alpha   90.00
_cell.angle_beta   90.00
_cell.angle_gamma   90.00
#
_symmetry.space_group_name_H-M   'P 1'
#
loop_
_entity.id
_entity.type
_entity.pdbx_description
1 polymer ?
#
loop_
_entity_poly.entity_id
_entity_poly.type
_entity_poly.pdbx_seq_one_letter_code
_entity_poly.pdbx_strand_id
1 'polypeptide(L)'
;MRSVYNANKHVLNVCSVHKGKTNAEVASIRNYENMNEFKDHEFMSHFIDKYREMRNLWEVKHSLYYNKQVRKEMLERLLEFVQTWIPEATMKILESRIGILRNMYRREHKKIQASLRSGASAD
;
A
#
# COMPACT_ATOMS: atom_id res chain seq x y z
N MET A 1 -40.34 20.10 23.97
CA MET A 1 -40.10 18.99 24.94
C MET A 1 -39.01 18.08 24.38
N ARG A 2 -38.13 17.60 25.28
CA ARG A 2 -36.94 16.74 25.11
C ARG A 2 -37.14 15.60 24.08
N SER A 3 -36.11 15.15 23.35
CA SER A 3 -34.97 14.44 23.94
C SER A 3 -33.74 14.35 23.02
N VAL A 4 -32.60 14.50 23.66
CA VAL A 4 -31.22 14.26 23.20
C VAL A 4 -30.95 12.75 23.09
N TYR A 5 -30.46 12.29 21.94
CA TYR A 5 -29.78 10.99 21.81
C TYR A 5 -28.29 11.32 21.63
N ASN A 6 -27.57 11.53 22.74
CA ASN A 6 -26.85 10.53 23.53
C ASN A 6 -25.54 10.10 22.86
N ALA A 7 -24.45 10.73 23.31
CA ALA A 7 -23.08 10.38 22.99
C ALA A 7 -22.78 8.96 23.50
N ASN A 8 -22.41 8.05 22.59
CA ASN A 8 -21.80 6.80 23.01
C ASN A 8 -20.31 7.04 23.32
N LYS A 9 -20.09 7.24 24.62
CA LYS A 9 -18.87 6.92 25.36
C LYS A 9 -18.33 5.55 24.92
N HIS A 10 -17.25 5.54 24.15
CA HIS A 10 -16.26 4.49 24.28
C HIS A 10 -14.86 5.11 24.35
N VAL A 11 -14.68 5.93 25.40
CA VAL A 11 -13.36 6.13 25.99
C VAL A 11 -13.08 4.89 26.84
N LEU A 12 -12.27 3.97 26.32
CA LEU A 12 -11.34 3.21 27.14
C LEU A 12 -10.01 3.97 27.01
N ASN A 13 -9.75 4.94 27.88
CA ASN A 13 -8.93 4.76 29.09
C ASN A 13 -7.70 3.91 28.84
N VAL A 14 -6.50 4.51 28.93
CA VAL A 14 -5.50 4.07 29.92
C VAL A 14 -4.62 5.28 30.29
N CYS A 15 -4.78 5.74 31.54
CA CYS A 15 -3.76 6.45 32.30
C CYS A 15 -2.45 5.65 32.37
N SER A 16 -1.33 6.37 32.28
CA SER A 16 0.06 5.89 32.41
C SER A 16 0.29 4.90 33.57
N VAL A 17 0.65 3.63 33.28
CA VAL A 17 1.46 2.74 34.13
C VAL A 17 2.19 1.72 33.24
N HIS A 18 3.48 1.52 33.49
CA HIS A 18 4.35 0.55 32.83
C HIS A 18 3.79 -0.89 32.94
N LYS A 19 3.41 -1.51 31.81
CA LYS A 19 3.40 -2.98 31.62
C LYS A 19 3.32 -3.30 30.12
N GLY A 20 4.18 -4.23 29.69
CA GLY A 20 4.52 -4.49 28.28
C GLY A 20 3.32 -4.63 27.34
N LYS A 21 3.35 -3.87 26.25
CA LYS A 21 2.45 -4.04 25.11
C LYS A 21 2.68 -5.42 24.49
N THR A 22 1.61 -6.12 24.15
CA THR A 22 1.73 -7.41 23.46
C THR A 22 2.31 -7.20 22.05
N ASN A 23 3.17 -8.10 21.58
CA ASN A 23 3.84 -7.98 20.27
C ASN A 23 2.83 -7.79 19.11
N ALA A 24 1.60 -8.32 19.27
CA ALA A 24 0.53 -8.21 18.29
C ALA A 24 -0.11 -6.80 18.24
N GLU A 25 -0.34 -6.15 19.38
CA GLU A 25 -0.86 -4.77 19.44
C GLU A 25 0.19 -3.75 18.99
N VAL A 26 1.46 -3.97 19.33
CA VAL A 26 2.55 -3.15 18.80
C VAL A 26 2.63 -3.31 17.28
N ALA A 27 2.44 -4.53 16.76
CA ALA A 27 2.41 -4.77 15.32
C ALA A 27 1.20 -4.12 14.63
N SER A 28 0.00 -4.14 15.23
CA SER A 28 -1.19 -3.53 14.60
C SER A 28 -1.13 -2.00 14.57
N ILE A 29 -0.67 -1.35 15.64
CA ILE A 29 -0.44 0.11 15.68
C ILE A 29 0.64 0.50 14.66
N ARG A 30 1.75 -0.25 14.61
CA ARG A 30 2.84 0.00 13.66
C ARG A 30 2.41 -0.21 12.22
N ASN A 31 1.58 -1.20 11.91
CA ASN A 31 0.99 -1.36 10.58
C ASN A 31 0.11 -0.16 10.18
N TYR A 32 -0.55 0.52 11.13
CA TYR A 32 -1.33 1.74 10.87
C TYR A 32 -0.44 2.98 10.67
N GLU A 33 0.65 3.13 11.42
CA GLU A 33 1.61 4.22 11.23
C GLU A 33 2.40 4.08 9.92
N ASN A 34 2.79 2.86 9.57
CA ASN A 34 3.39 2.54 8.26
C ASN A 34 2.41 2.79 7.10
N MET A 35 1.11 2.91 7.38
CA MET A 35 0.14 3.33 6.38
C MET A 35 0.23 4.82 6.01
N ASN A 36 0.71 5.66 6.94
CA ASN A 36 0.84 7.11 6.76
C ASN A 36 2.14 7.52 6.06
N GLU A 37 3.24 6.77 6.20
CA GLU A 37 4.53 7.16 5.61
C GLU A 37 4.56 7.03 4.07
N PHE A 38 3.81 6.07 3.50
CA PHE A 38 3.59 5.98 2.05
C PHE A 38 2.54 6.99 1.54
N LYS A 39 2.12 7.97 2.33
CA LYS A 39 1.24 9.06 1.85
C LYS A 39 2.02 10.26 1.35
N ASP A 40 3.33 10.29 1.61
CA ASP A 40 4.18 11.33 1.07
C ASP A 40 4.21 11.28 -0.46
N HIS A 41 3.92 12.41 -1.10
CA HIS A 41 3.74 12.48 -2.55
C HIS A 41 5.08 12.33 -3.29
N GLU A 42 6.15 12.91 -2.76
CA GLU A 42 7.48 12.83 -3.38
C GLU A 42 7.99 11.38 -3.33
N PHE A 43 7.90 10.76 -2.17
CA PHE A 43 8.20 9.34 -1.99
C PHE A 43 7.38 8.48 -2.96
N MET A 44 6.06 8.69 -3.03
CA MET A 44 5.19 7.89 -3.89
C MET A 44 5.51 8.06 -5.37
N SER A 45 5.86 9.27 -5.81
CA SER A 45 6.30 9.52 -7.19
C SER A 45 7.57 8.74 -7.50
N HIS A 46 8.61 8.89 -6.68
CA HIS A 46 9.87 8.16 -6.85
C HIS A 46 9.70 6.65 -6.76
N PHE A 47 8.84 6.16 -5.86
CA PHE A 47 8.52 4.75 -5.74
C PHE A 47 7.88 4.21 -7.03
N ILE A 48 6.90 4.93 -7.59
CA ILE A 48 6.23 4.52 -8.83
C ILE A 48 7.22 4.51 -9.99
N ASP A 49 8.07 5.54 -10.12
CA ASP A 49 9.09 5.59 -11.17
C ASP A 49 10.05 4.41 -11.07
N LYS A 50 10.60 4.16 -9.87
CA LYS A 50 11.50 3.04 -9.63
C LYS A 50 10.83 1.69 -9.92
N TYR A 51 9.58 1.53 -9.50
CA TYR A 51 8.80 0.33 -9.75
C TYR A 51 8.53 0.09 -11.24
N ARG A 52 8.32 1.17 -12.00
CA ARG A 52 8.06 1.11 -13.44
C ARG A 52 9.27 0.61 -14.23
N GLU A 53 10.49 0.93 -13.78
CA GLU A 53 11.74 0.42 -14.36
C GLU A 53 11.87 -1.10 -14.23
N MET A 54 11.36 -1.68 -13.14
CA MET A 54 11.45 -3.11 -12.82
C MET A 54 10.38 -3.94 -13.53
N ARG A 55 10.43 -3.96 -14.87
CA ARG A 55 9.41 -4.58 -15.73
C ARG A 55 9.13 -6.04 -15.40
N ASN A 56 10.15 -6.82 -15.07
CA ASN A 56 10.00 -8.22 -14.67
C ASN A 56 9.05 -8.43 -13.48
N LEU A 57 8.82 -7.41 -12.64
CA LEU A 57 7.87 -7.50 -11.55
C LEU A 57 6.42 -7.50 -12.05
N TRP A 58 6.05 -6.62 -12.98
CA TRP A 58 4.65 -6.33 -13.35
C TRP A 58 4.27 -6.70 -14.80
N GLU A 59 5.23 -6.82 -15.71
CA GLU A 59 4.99 -7.14 -17.11
C GLU A 59 4.99 -8.66 -17.32
N VAL A 60 3.79 -9.25 -17.46
CA VAL A 60 3.61 -10.71 -17.61
C VAL A 60 4.34 -11.29 -18.83
N LYS A 61 4.46 -10.49 -19.90
CA LYS A 61 5.15 -10.90 -21.13
C LYS A 61 6.67 -10.87 -21.03
N HIS A 62 7.22 -10.30 -19.97
CA HIS A 62 8.67 -10.21 -19.79
C HIS A 62 9.27 -11.60 -19.56
N SER A 63 10.37 -11.94 -20.24
CA SER A 63 10.99 -13.27 -20.16
C SER A 63 11.33 -13.69 -18.72
N LEU A 64 11.83 -12.74 -17.93
CA LEU A 64 12.19 -12.95 -16.52
C LEU A 64 11.00 -12.87 -15.55
N TYR A 65 9.76 -12.71 -16.04
CA TYR A 65 8.59 -12.53 -15.17
C TYR A 65 8.34 -13.74 -14.26
N TYR A 66 8.55 -14.97 -14.75
CA TYR A 66 8.31 -16.20 -13.99
C TYR A 66 9.55 -16.71 -13.22
N ASN A 67 10.71 -16.07 -13.42
CA ASN A 67 11.93 -16.46 -12.72
C ASN A 67 11.88 -15.98 -11.26
N LYS A 68 11.60 -16.90 -10.33
CA LYS A 68 11.44 -16.60 -8.90
C LYS A 68 12.65 -15.93 -8.27
N GLN A 69 13.86 -16.35 -8.65
CA GLN A 69 15.10 -15.79 -8.10
C GLN A 69 15.27 -14.34 -8.54
N VAL A 70 15.18 -14.08 -9.85
CA VAL A 70 15.30 -12.71 -10.38
C VAL A 70 14.22 -11.79 -9.84
N ARG A 71 12.98 -12.28 -9.68
CA ARG A 71 11.91 -11.50 -9.05
C ARG A 71 12.25 -11.13 -7.62
N LYS A 72 12.75 -12.10 -6.83
CA LYS A 72 13.11 -11.87 -5.42
C LYS A 72 14.22 -10.82 -5.33
N GLU A 73 15.28 -10.96 -6.13
CA GLU A 73 16.39 -10.00 -6.18
C GLU A 73 15.91 -8.59 -6.54
N MET A 74 14.98 -8.45 -7.49
CA MET A 74 14.44 -7.13 -7.83
C MET A 74 13.55 -6.56 -6.72
N LEU A 75 12.77 -7.40 -6.03
CA LEU A 75 12.00 -6.96 -4.87
C LEU A 75 12.90 -6.54 -3.71
N GLU A 76 14.01 -7.23 -3.49
CA GLU A 76 15.02 -6.87 -2.47
C GLU A 76 15.64 -5.50 -2.79
N ARG A 77 16.04 -5.26 -4.05
CA ARG A 77 16.53 -3.94 -4.48
C ARG A 77 15.50 -2.82 -4.31
N LEU A 78 14.24 -3.12 -4.59
CA LEU A 78 13.15 -2.15 -4.38
C LEU A 78 12.92 -1.90 -2.88
N LEU A 79 13.08 -2.93 -2.04
CA LEU A 79 12.98 -2.81 -0.60
C LEU A 79 14.11 -1.93 -0.03
N GLU A 80 15.34 -2.11 -0.51
CA GLU A 80 16.48 -1.25 -0.13
C GLU A 80 16.17 0.22 -0.42
N PHE A 81 15.61 0.52 -1.60
CA PHE A 81 15.15 1.88 -1.92
C PHE A 81 14.07 2.38 -0.95
N VAL A 82 13.08 1.55 -0.62
CA VAL A 82 12.04 1.97 0.34
C VAL A 82 12.64 2.20 1.72
N GLN A 83 13.62 1.39 2.13
CA GLN A 83 14.28 1.50 3.42
C GLN A 83 15.12 2.77 3.59
N THR A 84 15.52 3.44 2.50
CA THR A 84 16.17 4.75 2.61
C THR A 84 15.21 5.83 3.12
N TRP A 85 13.90 5.65 2.96
CA TRP A 85 12.87 6.56 3.43
C TRP A 85 12.18 6.02 4.70
N ILE A 86 11.93 4.71 4.73
CA ILE A 86 11.15 3.99 5.72
C ILE A 86 12.02 2.85 6.26
N PRO A 87 12.92 3.09 7.22
CA PRO A 87 13.91 2.10 7.66
C PRO A 87 13.29 0.81 8.21
N GLU A 88 12.06 0.87 8.74
CA GLU A 88 11.33 -0.29 9.24
C GLU A 88 10.57 -1.08 8.15
N ALA A 89 10.67 -0.65 6.89
CA ALA A 89 9.99 -1.32 5.79
C ALA A 89 10.45 -2.78 5.68
N THR A 90 9.48 -3.67 5.64
CA THR A 90 9.68 -5.11 5.47
C THR A 90 9.15 -5.56 4.12
N MET A 91 9.65 -6.70 3.60
CA MET A 91 9.17 -7.28 2.34
C MET A 91 7.64 -7.40 2.28
N LYS A 92 7.01 -7.82 3.39
CA LYS A 92 5.54 -7.94 3.49
C LYS A 92 4.81 -6.61 3.26
N ILE A 93 5.36 -5.50 3.76
CA ILE A 93 4.79 -4.17 3.59
C ILE A 93 4.91 -3.76 2.13
N LEU A 94 6.10 -3.92 1.54
CA LEU A 94 6.36 -3.65 0.14
C LEU A 94 5.42 -4.42 -0.80
N GLU A 95 5.29 -5.74 -0.61
CA GLU A 95 4.41 -6.58 -1.42
C GLU A 95 2.94 -6.17 -1.30
N SER A 96 2.49 -5.85 -0.08
CA SER A 96 1.14 -5.32 0.16
C SER A 96 0.90 -4.02 -0.61
N ARG A 97 1.87 -3.09 -0.59
CA ARG A 97 1.80 -1.83 -1.33
C ARG A 97 1.76 -2.01 -2.84
N ILE A 98 2.62 -2.87 -3.37
CA ILE A 98 2.61 -3.25 -4.79
C ILE A 98 1.25 -3.84 -5.16
N GLY A 99 0.68 -4.70 -4.31
CA GLY A 99 -0.65 -5.28 -4.51
C GLY A 99 -1.76 -4.23 -4.61
N ILE A 100 -1.77 -3.27 -3.67
CA ILE A 100 -2.71 -2.15 -3.67
C ILE A 100 -2.59 -1.33 -4.96
N LEU A 101 -1.37 -0.93 -5.33
CA LEU A 101 -1.10 -0.14 -6.54
C LEU A 101 -1.58 -0.85 -7.81
N ARG A 102 -1.29 -2.15 -7.96
CA ARG A 102 -1.75 -2.95 -9.09
C ARG A 102 -3.27 -3.01 -9.17
N ASN A 103 -3.93 -3.21 -8.03
CA ASN A 103 -5.38 -3.28 -7.97
C ASN A 103 -6.01 -1.93 -8.33
N MET A 104 -5.48 -0.83 -7.80
CA MET A 104 -5.91 0.53 -8.13
C MET A 104 -5.75 0.81 -9.63
N TYR A 105 -4.56 0.57 -10.17
CA TYR A 105 -4.29 0.75 -11.60
C TYR A 105 -5.25 -0.07 -12.48
N ARG A 106 -5.46 -1.35 -12.14
CA ARG A 106 -6.38 -2.22 -12.90
C ARG A 106 -7.83 -1.72 -12.87
N ARG A 107 -8.29 -1.16 -11.75
CA ARG A 107 -9.64 -0.61 -11.62
C ARG A 107 -9.80 0.64 -12.46
N GLU A 108 -8.89 1.60 -12.32
CA GLU A 108 -8.95 2.85 -13.09
C GLU A 108 -8.78 2.60 -14.58
N HIS A 109 -7.84 1.73 -14.97
CA HIS A 109 -7.67 1.34 -16.37
C HIS A 109 -8.96 0.73 -16.95
N LYS A 110 -9.64 -0.17 -16.21
CA LYS A 110 -10.93 -0.72 -16.65
C LYS A 110 -12.01 0.35 -16.78
N LYS A 111 -12.07 1.31 -15.85
CA LYS A 111 -13.02 2.42 -15.90
C LYS A 111 -12.81 3.30 -17.14
N ILE A 112 -11.56 3.64 -17.44
CA ILE A 112 -11.19 4.41 -18.64
C ILE A 112 -11.58 3.64 -19.90
N GLN A 113 -11.23 2.36 -19.99
CA GLN A 113 -11.59 1.51 -21.14
C GLN A 113 -13.11 1.39 -21.33
N ALA A 114 -13.87 1.24 -20.24
CA ALA A 114 -15.33 1.23 -20.29
C ALA A 114 -15.89 2.58 -20.78
N SER A 115 -15.34 3.70 -20.30
CA SER A 115 -15.74 5.04 -20.73
C SER A 115 -15.50 5.25 -22.23
N LEU A 116 -14.34 4.82 -22.74
CA LEU A 116 -14.01 4.92 -24.16
C LEU A 116 -14.95 4.09 -25.03
N ARG A 117 -15.39 2.91 -24.54
CA ARG A 117 -16.30 2.04 -25.26
C ARG A 117 -17.74 2.56 -25.29
N SER A 118 -18.23 3.13 -24.19
CA SER A 118 -19.62 3.61 -24.08
C SER A 118 -19.87 4.97 -24.74
N GLY A 119 -18.83 5.79 -24.94
CA GLY A 119 -18.93 7.05 -25.69
C GLY A 119 -18.95 6.89 -27.21
N ALA A 120 -18.80 5.66 -27.73
CA ALA A 120 -18.74 5.36 -29.16
C ALA A 120 -20.10 4.94 -29.77
N SER A 121 -21.20 4.99 -29.02
CA SER A 121 -22.56 4.75 -29.54
C SER A 121 -23.40 6.01 -29.37
N ALA A 122 -23.29 6.91 -30.34
CA ALA A 122 -24.28 7.94 -30.65
C ALA A 122 -24.51 7.87 -32.16
N ASP A 123 -25.48 7.06 -32.57
CA ASP A 123 -26.18 7.09 -33.87
C ASP A 123 -27.63 6.65 -33.63
#